data_AF-A0A6V7R4D1-F1
#
_entry.id   AF-A0A6V7R4D1-F1
#
_cell.length_a   1.000
_cell.length_b   1.000
_cell.length_c   1.000
_cell.angle_alpha   90.00
_cell.angle_beta   90.00
_cell.angle_gamma   90.00
#
_symmetry.space_group_name_H-M   'P 1'
#
loop_
_entity.id
_entity.type
_entity.pdbx_description
1 polymer ?
#
loop_
_entity_poly.entity_id
_entity_poly.type
_entity_poly.pdbx_seq_one_letter_code
_entity_poly.pdbx_strand_id
1 'polypeptide(L)'
;MRNALAEYLFEVDKWRYYEVVLFGNSMMTLTTDMLKMVTLELVKSPVLTVEVRKNTQLRIQLLYNVALTMIEKKELEFAKELIKETWKSIEKDETLVLERIKLHYLEGYHMYKCREDEAGRKLMKEAIETFNTYKCMHLASNFEDHYEKNVKKSL
;
A
#
# COMPACT_ATOMS: atom_id res chain seq x y z
N MET A 1 9.83 -24.81 -3.48
CA MET A 1 8.66 -24.92 -4.36
C MET A 1 8.79 -23.81 -5.39
N ARG A 2 8.95 -24.13 -6.69
CA ARG A 2 9.01 -23.10 -7.75
C ARG A 2 7.64 -22.47 -7.85
N ASN A 3 7.57 -21.15 -7.72
CA ASN A 3 6.31 -20.43 -7.86
C ASN A 3 6.24 -19.92 -9.29
N ALA A 4 5.64 -20.71 -10.19
CA ALA A 4 5.54 -20.42 -11.62
C ALA A 4 4.93 -19.04 -11.91
N LEU A 5 4.12 -18.54 -10.98
CA LEU A 5 3.57 -17.20 -11.04
C LEU A 5 4.62 -16.10 -10.84
N ALA A 6 5.47 -16.24 -9.82
CA ALA A 6 6.54 -15.29 -9.57
C ALA A 6 7.56 -15.32 -10.72
N GLU A 7 7.88 -16.51 -11.23
CA GLU A 7 8.71 -16.69 -12.43
C GLU A 7 8.13 -15.95 -13.63
N TYR A 8 6.84 -16.12 -13.94
CA TYR A 8 6.16 -15.38 -15.00
C TYR A 8 6.26 -13.86 -14.79
N LEU A 9 5.96 -13.36 -13.59
CA LEU A 9 5.99 -11.91 -13.30
C LEU A 9 7.40 -11.31 -13.41
N PHE A 10 8.46 -12.10 -13.20
CA PHE A 10 9.84 -11.68 -13.40
C PHE A 10 10.26 -11.64 -14.88
N GLU A 11 9.64 -12.44 -15.74
CA GLU A 11 9.95 -12.47 -17.18
C GLU A 11 9.26 -11.33 -17.96
N VAL A 12 8.30 -10.63 -17.36
CA VAL A 12 7.55 -9.55 -18.02
C VAL A 12 8.28 -8.20 -17.91
N ASP A 13 8.77 -7.70 -19.05
CA ASP A 13 9.46 -6.40 -19.13
C ASP A 13 8.60 -5.19 -18.74
N LYS A 14 7.29 -5.25 -19.03
CA LYS A 14 6.36 -4.13 -18.86
C LYS A 14 5.05 -4.61 -18.28
N TRP A 15 4.84 -4.27 -17.01
CA TRP A 15 3.61 -4.59 -16.31
C TRP A 15 2.47 -3.71 -16.79
N ARG A 16 1.37 -4.34 -17.17
CA ARG A 16 0.12 -3.68 -17.55
C ARG A 16 -0.97 -4.11 -16.58
N TYR A 17 -2.22 -3.78 -16.93
CA TYR A 17 -3.40 -4.13 -16.13
C TYR A 17 -3.42 -5.61 -15.69
N TYR A 18 -3.07 -6.54 -16.58
CA TYR A 18 -3.14 -7.97 -16.29
C TYR A 18 -2.16 -8.37 -15.18
N GLU A 19 -0.89 -7.98 -15.29
CA GLU A 19 0.14 -8.34 -14.32
C GLU A 19 -0.13 -7.70 -12.95
N VAL A 20 -0.59 -6.44 -12.92
CA VAL A 20 -0.98 -5.74 -11.68
C VAL A 20 -2.13 -6.47 -10.98
N VAL A 21 -3.19 -6.85 -11.70
CA VAL A 21 -4.33 -7.57 -11.12
C VAL A 21 -3.94 -8.98 -10.68
N LEU A 22 -3.15 -9.68 -11.50
CA LEU A 22 -2.68 -11.03 -11.21
C LEU A 22 -1.83 -11.05 -9.93
N PHE A 23 -0.91 -10.11 -9.80
CA PHE A 23 -0.08 -9.98 -8.60
C PHE A 23 -0.92 -9.62 -7.37
N GLY A 24 -1.84 -8.65 -7.48
CA GLY A 24 -2.70 -8.25 -6.37
C GLY A 24 -3.56 -9.39 -5.81
N ASN A 25 -4.10 -10.24 -6.68
CA ASN A 25 -4.94 -11.37 -6.26
C ASN A 25 -4.15 -12.55 -5.69
N SER A 26 -2.83 -12.58 -5.89
CA SER A 26 -1.97 -13.73 -5.55
C SER A 26 -0.94 -13.42 -4.47
N MET A 27 -0.75 -12.15 -4.10
CA MET A 27 0.31 -11.72 -3.17
C MET A 27 0.32 -12.48 -1.84
N MET A 28 -0.84 -12.91 -1.33
CA MET A 28 -0.97 -13.67 -0.08
C MET A 28 -0.41 -15.10 -0.17
N THR A 29 -0.24 -15.63 -1.37
CA THR A 29 0.35 -16.96 -1.61
C THR A 29 1.87 -16.92 -1.72
N LEU A 30 2.46 -15.72 -1.83
CA LEU A 30 3.90 -15.53 -1.96
C LEU A 30 4.60 -15.53 -0.59
N THR A 31 5.81 -16.09 -0.56
CA THR A 31 6.71 -15.90 0.58
C THR A 31 7.08 -14.41 0.70
N THR A 32 7.52 -13.99 1.88
CA THR A 32 7.93 -12.59 2.10
C THR A 32 9.01 -12.14 1.13
N ASP A 33 10.02 -12.98 0.88
CA ASP A 33 11.11 -12.65 -0.05
C ASP A 33 10.63 -12.56 -1.49
N MET A 34 9.79 -13.51 -1.94
CA MET A 34 9.18 -13.44 -3.27
C MET A 34 8.34 -12.17 -3.42
N LEU A 35 7.55 -11.83 -2.40
CA LEU A 35 6.71 -10.65 -2.43
C LEU A 35 7.55 -9.38 -2.57
N LYS A 36 8.64 -9.23 -1.80
CA LYS A 36 9.59 -8.11 -1.95
C LYS A 36 10.18 -8.04 -3.35
N MET A 37 10.69 -9.16 -3.87
CA MET A 37 11.31 -9.20 -5.21
C MET A 37 10.32 -8.79 -6.30
N VAL A 38 9.11 -9.36 -6.30
CA VAL A 38 8.07 -9.05 -7.29
C VAL A 38 7.63 -7.59 -7.20
N THR A 39 7.53 -7.05 -5.98
CA THR A 39 7.24 -5.62 -5.79
C THR A 39 8.34 -4.71 -6.34
N LEU A 40 9.60 -5.07 -6.20
CA LEU A 40 10.70 -4.29 -6.80
C LEU A 40 10.60 -4.27 -8.32
N GLU A 41 10.22 -5.38 -8.95
CA GLU A 41 9.97 -5.40 -10.41
C GLU A 41 8.75 -4.54 -10.80
N LEU A 42 7.66 -4.56 -10.02
CA LEU A 42 6.53 -3.65 -10.22
C LEU A 42 6.98 -2.18 -10.14
N VAL A 43 7.81 -1.81 -9.15
CA VAL A 43 8.29 -0.43 -8.97
C VAL A 43 9.21 -0.01 -10.13
N LYS A 44 10.10 -0.89 -10.60
CA LYS A 44 10.98 -0.64 -11.74
C LYS A 44 10.23 -0.58 -13.08
N SER A 45 9.14 -1.33 -13.22
CA SER A 45 8.38 -1.37 -14.47
C SER A 45 7.89 0.04 -14.85
N PRO A 46 8.19 0.53 -16.05
CA PRO A 46 7.82 1.87 -16.46
C PRO A 46 6.30 2.03 -16.52
N VAL A 47 5.78 3.12 -15.96
CA VAL A 47 4.39 3.55 -16.20
C VAL A 47 4.33 4.07 -17.63
N LEU A 48 3.57 3.41 -18.51
CA LEU A 48 3.46 3.87 -19.89
C LEU A 48 2.62 5.16 -19.93
N THR A 49 3.05 6.18 -20.68
CA THR A 49 2.33 7.47 -20.79
C THR A 49 0.94 7.35 -21.41
N VAL A 50 0.67 6.24 -22.11
CA VAL A 50 -0.64 5.90 -22.70
C VAL A 50 -1.51 5.12 -21.71
N GLU A 51 -1.01 4.78 -20.52
CA GLU A 51 -1.82 4.10 -19.51
C GLU A 51 -3.00 4.96 -19.09
N VAL A 52 -4.16 4.32 -19.08
CA VAL A 52 -5.38 4.89 -18.55
C VAL A 52 -5.16 5.14 -17.05
N ARG A 53 -5.63 6.29 -16.55
CA ARG A 53 -5.61 6.65 -15.11
C ARG A 53 -5.98 5.51 -14.16
N LYS A 54 -6.88 4.62 -14.60
CA LYS A 54 -7.27 3.40 -13.88
C LYS A 54 -6.10 2.45 -13.59
N ASN A 55 -5.16 2.27 -14.52
CA ASN A 55 -3.98 1.41 -14.31
C ASN A 55 -3.05 2.01 -13.26
N THR A 56 -2.83 3.32 -13.31
CA THR A 56 -2.05 4.04 -12.29
C THR A 56 -2.68 3.89 -10.91
N GLN A 57 -4.00 4.09 -10.80
CA GLN A 57 -4.74 3.88 -9.54
C GLN A 57 -4.62 2.46 -9.02
N LEU A 58 -4.77 1.45 -9.88
CA LEU A 58 -4.61 0.04 -9.49
C LEU A 58 -3.19 -0.25 -8.99
N ARG A 59 -2.18 0.28 -9.67
CA ARG A 59 -0.79 0.14 -9.23
C ARG A 59 -0.56 0.78 -7.86
N ILE A 60 -1.09 1.98 -7.61
CA ILE A 60 -0.98 2.65 -6.30
C ILE A 60 -1.68 1.83 -5.21
N GLN A 61 -2.89 1.33 -5.48
CA GLN A 61 -3.63 0.48 -4.54
C GLN A 61 -2.87 -0.81 -4.23
N LEU A 62 -2.21 -1.40 -5.23
CA LEU A 62 -1.37 -2.57 -5.03
C LEU A 62 -0.15 -2.27 -4.17
N LEU A 63 0.57 -1.17 -4.44
CA LEU A 63 1.71 -0.75 -3.62
C LEU A 63 1.29 -0.48 -2.16
N TYR A 64 0.13 0.16 -1.95
CA TYR A 64 -0.47 0.33 -0.63
C TYR A 64 -0.70 -1.02 0.07
N ASN A 65 -1.34 -1.98 -0.62
CA ASN A 65 -1.65 -3.29 -0.04
C ASN A 65 -0.38 -4.06 0.31
N VAL A 66 0.62 -4.04 -0.55
CA VAL A 66 1.93 -4.65 -0.27
C VAL A 66 2.58 -4.00 0.94
N ALA A 67 2.60 -2.66 1.01
CA ALA A 67 3.18 -1.95 2.14
C ALA A 67 2.49 -2.31 3.46
N LEU A 68 1.16 -2.38 3.47
CA LEU A 68 0.39 -2.84 4.64
C LEU A 68 0.79 -4.27 5.05
N THR A 69 0.83 -5.21 4.11
CA THR A 69 1.26 -6.58 4.37
C THR A 69 2.69 -6.65 4.91
N MET A 70 3.59 -5.81 4.42
CA MET A 70 4.97 -5.74 4.91
C MET A 70 5.04 -5.25 6.36
N ILE A 71 4.24 -4.24 6.72
CA ILE A 71 4.11 -3.77 8.10
C ILE A 71 3.62 -4.91 9.01
N GLU A 72 2.58 -5.64 8.59
CA GLU A 72 2.03 -6.76 9.35
C GLU A 72 3.02 -7.92 9.52
N LYS A 73 3.84 -8.16 8.50
CA LYS A 73 4.95 -9.14 8.53
C LYS A 73 6.21 -8.63 9.26
N LYS A 74 6.18 -7.43 9.84
CA LYS A 74 7.30 -6.77 10.53
C LYS A 74 8.49 -6.42 9.63
N GLU A 75 8.26 -6.31 8.33
CA GLU A 75 9.23 -5.89 7.33
C GLU A 75 9.23 -4.35 7.20
N LEU A 76 9.55 -3.68 8.31
CA LEU A 76 9.30 -2.24 8.49
C LEU A 76 10.16 -1.36 7.57
N GLU A 77 11.42 -1.72 7.32
CA GLU A 77 12.29 -0.93 6.43
C GLU A 77 11.79 -0.98 4.98
N PHE A 78 11.45 -2.18 4.50
CA PHE A 78 10.90 -2.32 3.15
C PHE A 78 9.54 -1.60 3.01
N ALA A 79 8.68 -1.69 4.03
CA ALA A 79 7.42 -0.93 4.04
C ALA A 79 7.67 0.58 3.96
N LYS A 80 8.65 1.11 4.70
CA LYS A 80 9.02 2.54 4.68
C LYS A 80 9.45 2.99 3.30
N GLU A 81 10.34 2.23 2.66
CA GLU A 81 10.78 2.50 1.29
C GLU A 81 9.62 2.49 0.32
N LEU A 82 8.72 1.51 0.42
CA LEU A 82 7.57 1.38 -0.46
C LEU A 82 6.55 2.52 -0.28
N ILE A 83 6.30 2.95 0.96
CA ILE A 83 5.45 4.12 1.25
C ILE A 83 6.05 5.37 0.58
N LYS A 84 7.36 5.57 0.69
CA LYS A 84 8.07 6.69 0.06
C LYS A 84 7.96 6.66 -1.47
N GLU A 85 8.14 5.51 -2.10
CA GLU A 85 7.99 5.38 -3.56
C GLU A 85 6.52 5.56 -4.00
N THR A 86 5.57 5.15 -3.18
CA THR A 86 4.15 5.38 -3.45
C THR A 86 3.81 6.87 -3.38
N TRP A 87 4.33 7.60 -2.40
CA TRP A 87 4.19 9.06 -2.30
C TRP A 87 4.70 9.78 -3.55
N LYS A 88 5.90 9.43 -4.03
CA LYS A 88 6.47 9.98 -5.29
C LYS A 88 5.57 9.71 -6.50
N SER A 89 4.94 8.53 -6.54
CA SER A 89 4.07 8.12 -7.65
C SER A 89 2.78 8.93 -7.72
N ILE A 90 2.28 9.41 -6.58
CA ILE A 90 1.03 10.18 -6.51
C ILE A 90 1.25 11.69 -6.42
N GLU A 91 2.46 12.16 -6.08
CA GLU A 91 2.77 13.55 -5.74
C GLU A 91 2.26 14.57 -6.77
N LYS A 92 2.38 14.25 -8.06
CA LYS A 92 2.02 15.17 -9.17
C LYS A 92 0.55 15.13 -9.57
N ASP A 93 -0.21 14.15 -9.11
CA ASP A 93 -1.64 14.02 -9.42
C ASP A 93 -2.47 14.41 -8.20
N GLU A 94 -2.99 15.64 -8.23
CA GLU A 94 -3.85 16.18 -7.18
C GLU A 94 -5.22 15.50 -7.12
N THR A 95 -5.61 14.76 -8.16
CA THR A 95 -6.90 14.09 -8.21
C THR A 95 -6.92 12.78 -7.40
N LEU A 96 -5.77 12.31 -6.93
CA LEU A 96 -5.59 11.10 -6.11
C LEU A 96 -5.76 11.37 -4.61
N VAL A 97 -6.73 12.23 -4.25
CA VAL A 97 -6.96 12.67 -2.86
C VAL A 97 -7.28 11.47 -1.95
N LEU A 98 -8.07 10.51 -2.44
CA LEU A 98 -8.43 9.32 -1.67
C LEU A 98 -7.19 8.47 -1.34
N GLU A 99 -6.33 8.23 -2.33
CA GLU A 99 -5.09 7.49 -2.16
C GLU A 99 -4.14 8.17 -1.17
N ARG A 100 -4.05 9.51 -1.19
CA ARG A 100 -3.24 10.28 -0.25
C ARG A 100 -3.71 10.13 1.19
N ILE A 101 -5.02 10.21 1.45
CA ILE A 101 -5.57 10.04 2.81
C ILE A 101 -5.30 8.62 3.31
N LYS A 102 -5.46 7.60 2.46
CA LYS A 102 -5.12 6.22 2.81
C LYS A 102 -3.63 6.08 3.12
N LEU A 103 -2.76 6.65 2.30
CA LEU A 103 -1.31 6.57 2.50
C LEU A 103 -0.87 7.30 3.77
N HIS A 104 -1.50 8.43 4.11
CA HIS A 104 -1.32 9.14 5.38
C HIS A 104 -1.63 8.25 6.59
N TYR A 105 -2.74 7.51 6.54
CA TYR A 105 -3.07 6.52 7.57
C TYR A 105 -2.00 5.42 7.66
N LEU A 106 -1.57 4.88 6.51
CA LEU A 106 -0.59 3.79 6.46
C LEU A 106 0.77 4.20 7.00
N GLU A 107 1.20 5.44 6.72
CA GLU A 107 2.41 6.03 7.30
C GLU A 107 2.29 6.15 8.82
N GLY A 108 1.14 6.60 9.33
CA GLY A 108 0.86 6.58 10.76
C GLY A 108 0.92 5.19 11.38
N TYR A 109 0.38 4.18 10.67
CA TYR A 109 0.44 2.79 11.12
C TYR A 109 1.87 2.24 11.15
N HIS A 110 2.68 2.56 10.14
CA HIS A 110 4.09 2.22 10.09
C HIS A 110 4.85 2.83 11.27
N MET A 111 4.69 4.15 11.51
CA MET A 111 5.31 4.84 12.64
C MET A 111 4.94 4.21 13.98
N TYR A 112 3.66 3.89 14.18
CA TYR A 112 3.22 3.17 15.38
C TYR A 112 3.94 1.82 15.55
N LYS A 113 4.09 1.03 14.48
CA LYS A 113 4.83 -0.25 14.54
C LYS A 113 6.34 -0.07 14.76
N CYS A 114 6.90 1.08 14.40
CA CYS A 114 8.27 1.50 14.72
C CYS A 114 8.44 2.03 16.16
N ARG A 115 7.40 1.99 17.00
CA ARG A 115 7.35 2.53 18.38
C ARG A 115 7.33 4.06 18.45
N GLU A 116 7.03 4.75 17.35
CA GLU A 116 6.74 6.17 17.31
C GLU A 116 5.25 6.41 17.59
N ASP A 117 4.89 6.03 18.81
CA ASP A 117 3.55 5.68 19.23
C ASP A 117 2.55 6.84 19.13
N GLU A 118 2.93 8.02 19.62
CA GLU A 118 2.07 9.22 19.63
C GLU A 118 1.92 9.82 18.24
N ALA A 119 3.04 9.99 17.51
CA ALA A 119 3.05 10.54 16.16
C ALA A 119 2.27 9.65 15.19
N GLY A 120 2.50 8.33 15.23
CA GLY A 120 1.78 7.38 14.38
C GLY A 120 0.27 7.38 14.64
N ARG A 121 -0.13 7.35 15.92
CA ARG A 121 -1.54 7.43 16.31
C ARG A 121 -2.21 8.72 15.87
N LYS A 122 -1.49 9.84 15.90
CA LYS A 122 -1.98 11.14 15.44
C LYS A 122 -2.31 11.10 13.95
N LEU A 123 -1.38 10.67 13.10
CA LEU A 123 -1.62 10.58 11.64
C LEU A 123 -2.78 9.65 11.28
N MET A 124 -2.88 8.49 11.94
CA MET A 124 -3.99 7.56 11.73
C MET A 124 -5.35 8.19 12.08
N LYS A 125 -5.42 8.92 13.20
CA LYS A 125 -6.64 9.62 13.62
C LYS A 125 -7.01 10.77 12.69
N GLU A 126 -6.03 11.55 12.22
CA GLU A 126 -6.27 12.63 11.25
C GLU A 126 -6.87 12.10 9.95
N ALA A 127 -6.38 10.96 9.45
CA ALA A 127 -6.94 10.34 8.24
C ALA A 127 -8.39 9.85 8.45
N ILE A 128 -8.67 9.23 9.60
CA ILE A 128 -10.04 8.83 9.98
C ILE A 128 -10.96 10.05 10.07
N GLU A 129 -10.52 11.09 10.79
CA GLU A 129 -11.29 12.33 10.96
C GLU A 129 -11.58 12.99 9.61
N THR A 130 -10.59 13.00 8.70
CA THR A 130 -10.77 13.47 7.33
C THR A 130 -11.91 12.72 6.62
N PHE A 131 -11.96 11.39 6.70
CA PHE A 131 -13.07 10.64 6.13
C PHE A 131 -14.42 11.01 6.75
N ASN A 132 -14.47 11.21 8.07
CA ASN A 132 -15.66 11.65 8.78
C ASN A 132 -16.12 13.05 8.33
N THR A 133 -15.19 14.01 8.20
CA THR A 133 -15.46 15.38 7.72
C THR A 133 -16.12 15.39 6.33
N TYR A 134 -15.62 14.55 5.42
CA TYR A 134 -16.17 14.43 4.07
C TYR A 134 -17.33 13.43 3.96
N LYS A 135 -17.87 12.96 5.08
CA LYS A 135 -19.02 12.03 5.17
C LYS A 135 -18.78 10.69 4.46
N CYS A 136 -17.53 10.26 4.34
CA CYS A 136 -17.14 8.96 3.81
C CYS A 136 -17.27 7.87 4.89
N MET A 137 -18.46 7.69 5.46
CA MET A 137 -18.67 6.91 6.69
C MET A 137 -18.21 5.44 6.59
N HIS A 138 -18.38 4.81 5.43
CA HIS A 138 -17.90 3.44 5.22
C HIS A 138 -16.37 3.36 5.25
N LEU A 139 -15.67 4.35 4.70
CA LEU A 139 -14.21 4.40 4.77
C LEU A 139 -13.76 4.69 6.22
N ALA A 140 -14.36 5.68 6.87
CA ALA A 140 -14.06 5.99 8.26
C ALA A 140 -14.20 4.76 9.16
N SER A 141 -15.35 4.06 9.10
CA SER A 141 -15.60 2.83 9.86
C SER A 141 -14.55 1.75 9.62
N ASN A 142 -14.18 1.48 8.36
CA ASN A 142 -13.18 0.46 8.04
C ASN A 142 -11.80 0.78 8.66
N PHE A 143 -11.38 2.04 8.60
CA PHE A 143 -10.09 2.48 9.15
C PHE A 143 -10.11 2.59 10.68
N GLU A 144 -11.27 2.92 11.27
CA GLU A 144 -11.51 2.86 12.71
C GLU A 144 -11.42 1.42 13.21
N ASP A 145 -12.14 0.48 12.59
CA ASP A 145 -12.10 -0.95 12.96
C ASP A 145 -10.68 -1.50 12.94
N HIS A 146 -9.91 -1.18 11.88
CA HIS A 146 -8.50 -1.54 11.81
C HIS A 146 -7.68 -0.90 12.94
N TYR A 147 -7.90 0.38 13.24
CA TYR A 147 -7.22 1.11 14.31
C TYR A 147 -7.50 0.48 15.69
N GLU A 148 -8.77 0.21 15.99
CA GLU A 148 -9.17 -0.36 17.27
C GLU A 148 -8.60 -1.77 17.48
N LYS A 149 -8.65 -2.60 16.43
CA LYS A 149 -8.14 -3.97 16.47
C LYS A 149 -6.62 -4.02 16.66
N ASN A 150 -5.87 -3.15 16.01
CA ASN A 150 -4.41 -3.28 15.90
C ASN A 150 -3.60 -2.28 16.73
N VAL A 151 -4.23 -1.22 17.25
CA VAL A 151 -3.55 -0.13 17.98
C VAL A 151 -4.12 0.05 19.39
N LYS A 152 -5.45 0.10 19.57
CA LYS A 152 -6.05 0.32 20.91
C LYS A 152 -5.94 -0.89 21.83
N LYS A 153 -5.98 -2.12 21.30
CA LYS A 153 -5.92 -3.37 22.10
C LYS A 153 -4.52 -3.71 22.65
N SER A 154 -3.50 -2.92 22.34
CA SER A 154 -2.11 -3.18 22.72
C SER A 154 -1.69 -2.57 24.06
N LEU A 155 -2.65 -2.13 24.88
CA LEU A 155 -2.49 -1.67 26.27
C LEU A 155 -2.96 -2.76 27.23
#